data_AF-B1X257-F1
#
_entry.id   AF-B1X257-F1
#
_cell.length_a   1.000
_cell.length_b   1.000
_cell.length_c   1.000
_cell.angle_alpha   90.00
_cell.angle_beta   90.00
_cell.angle_gamma   90.00
#
_symmetry.space_group_name_H-M   'P 1'
#
loop_
_entity.id
_entity.type
_entity.pdbx_description
1 polymer ?
#
loop_
_entity_poly.entity_id
_entity_poly.type
_entity_poly.pdbx_seq_one_letter_code
_entity_poly.pdbx_strand_id
1 'polypeptide(L)'
;MDDRLILEINEDNANVNITESYAAAYINVNRHTIRLNLSTADFEVGAIVRQAGLNSTIIGSSKIDFFLADSGALLVGNGGDDNLQVAGNGAENCIILGGTGNDTIKALSTAKTTVPSCVLSGGEGSDTFFAVGMKILVTDFEKGDRISIGDPNVKQFISDQGLVIKTEKTEALILDRFEPIPFVEGNYLGF
;
A
#
# COMPACT_ATOMS: atom_id res chain seq x y z
N MET A 1 33.33 -4.60 13.85
CA MET A 1 33.73 -3.25 13.43
C MET A 1 32.77 -2.92 12.31
N ASP A 2 31.95 -1.88 12.48
CA ASP A 2 31.02 -1.45 11.42
C ASP A 2 31.84 -0.75 10.35
N ASP A 3 32.11 -1.42 9.24
CA ASP A 3 32.68 -0.78 8.06
C ASP A 3 31.62 0.15 7.47
N ARG A 4 31.80 1.46 7.68
CA ARG A 4 30.93 2.49 7.09
C ARG A 4 31.72 3.23 6.03
N LEU A 5 31.31 3.05 4.77
CA LEU A 5 31.75 3.90 3.68
C LEU A 5 30.89 5.18 3.69
N ILE A 6 31.47 6.30 4.11
CA ILE A 6 30.84 7.62 4.00
C ILE A 6 31.28 8.23 2.66
N LEU A 7 30.34 8.37 1.73
CA LEU A 7 30.55 9.03 0.44
C LEU A 7 29.86 10.41 0.46
N GLU A 8 30.67 11.47 0.53
CA GLU A 8 30.19 12.85 0.43
C GLU A 8 30.40 13.33 -1.01
N ILE A 9 29.30 13.49 -1.75
CA ILE A 9 29.31 13.96 -3.13
C ILE A 9 29.03 15.47 -3.13
N ASN A 10 30.04 16.26 -3.49
CA ASN A 10 29.97 17.73 -3.40
C ASN A 10 29.97 18.43 -4.77
N GLU A 11 29.57 17.73 -5.83
CA GLU A 11 29.46 18.30 -7.18
C GLU A 11 28.22 17.80 -7.93
N ASP A 12 27.74 18.64 -8.86
CA ASP A 12 26.47 18.46 -9.57
C ASP A 12 26.40 17.19 -10.44
N ASN A 13 27.51 16.47 -10.67
CA ASN A 13 27.57 15.26 -11.50
C ASN A 13 28.67 14.25 -11.03
N ALA A 14 28.71 13.88 -9.75
CA ALA A 14 29.64 12.81 -9.35
C ALA A 14 29.09 11.42 -9.71
N ASN A 15 29.93 10.60 -10.33
CA ASN A 15 29.68 9.18 -10.55
C ASN A 15 30.36 8.37 -9.44
N VAL A 16 29.60 7.60 -8.67
CA VAL A 16 30.14 6.63 -7.73
C VAL A 16 30.15 5.27 -8.40
N ASN A 17 31.35 4.73 -8.62
CA ASN A 17 31.55 3.39 -9.14
C ASN A 17 31.81 2.47 -7.95
N ILE A 18 30.83 1.65 -7.57
CA ILE A 18 30.95 0.73 -6.43
C ILE A 18 31.25 -0.65 -7.00
N THR A 19 32.46 -1.14 -6.75
CA THR A 19 32.94 -2.41 -7.28
C THR A 19 32.77 -3.59 -6.32
N GLU A 20 32.28 -3.38 -5.09
CA GLU A 20 32.06 -4.46 -4.10
C GLU A 20 30.79 -4.29 -3.24
N SER A 21 30.34 -5.41 -2.66
CA SER A 21 28.95 -5.82 -2.38
C SER A 21 28.14 -5.09 -1.30
N TYR A 22 28.55 -3.92 -0.81
CA TYR A 22 27.73 -3.17 0.16
C TYR A 22 27.76 -1.67 -0.11
N ALA A 23 26.59 -1.11 -0.39
CA ALA A 23 26.37 0.32 -0.50
C ALA A 23 25.20 0.73 0.41
N ALA A 24 25.47 1.62 1.36
CA ALA A 24 24.43 2.38 2.04
C ALA A 24 24.51 3.82 1.52
N ALA A 25 23.49 4.26 0.79
CA ALA A 25 23.39 5.64 0.31
C ALA A 25 22.55 6.48 1.28
N TYR A 26 23.10 7.59 1.76
CA TYR A 26 22.37 8.59 2.53
C TYR A 26 22.09 9.80 1.64
N ILE A 27 20.81 10.16 1.46
CA ILE A 27 20.38 11.24 0.56
C ILE A 27 20.32 12.56 1.32
N ASN A 28 21.06 13.56 0.84
CA ASN A 28 20.91 14.96 1.23
C ASN A 28 19.80 15.63 0.40
N VAL A 29 18.96 16.40 1.08
CA VAL A 29 17.55 16.79 0.79
C VAL A 29 17.30 17.71 -0.42
N ASN A 30 18.29 17.98 -1.29
CA ASN A 30 18.11 18.99 -2.34
C ASN A 30 18.04 18.46 -3.79
N ARG A 31 18.36 17.18 -4.05
CA ARG A 31 18.15 16.55 -5.36
C ARG A 31 17.73 15.10 -5.19
N HIS A 32 16.44 14.86 -5.36
CA HIS A 32 15.72 13.60 -5.07
C HIS A 32 16.00 12.45 -6.07
N THR A 33 17.22 12.28 -6.56
CA THR A 33 17.52 11.17 -7.48
C THR A 33 18.88 10.54 -7.19
N ILE A 34 18.88 9.24 -6.87
CA ILE A 34 20.05 8.37 -6.98
C ILE A 34 19.96 7.67 -8.35
N ARG A 35 21.02 7.75 -9.16
CA ARG A 35 21.16 6.92 -10.37
C ARG A 35 22.35 5.98 -10.18
N LEU A 36 22.08 4.69 -10.13
CA LEU A 36 23.09 3.64 -10.07
C LEU A 36 23.15 2.97 -11.44
N ASN A 37 24.32 2.95 -12.07
CA ASN A 37 24.53 2.27 -13.36
C ASN A 37 25.20 0.93 -13.08
N LEU A 38 24.40 -0.14 -13.00
CA LEU A 38 24.84 -1.47 -12.60
C LEU A 38 24.44 -2.47 -13.68
N SER A 39 25.35 -3.37 -14.08
CA SER A 39 25.05 -4.39 -15.10
C SER A 39 24.07 -5.46 -14.60
N THR A 40 24.12 -5.75 -13.30
CA THR A 40 23.17 -6.54 -12.51
C THR A 40 23.41 -6.19 -11.04
N ALA A 41 22.39 -5.77 -10.31
CA ALA A 41 22.49 -5.56 -8.87
C ALA A 41 21.18 -5.94 -8.20
N ASP A 42 21.24 -6.96 -7.34
CA ASP A 42 20.15 -7.36 -6.47
C ASP A 42 20.31 -6.58 -5.15
N PHE A 43 19.51 -5.52 -5.01
CA PHE A 43 19.44 -4.77 -3.76
C PHE A 43 18.49 -5.49 -2.81
N GLU A 44 19.05 -6.33 -1.95
CA GLU A 44 18.34 -7.02 -0.88
C GLU A 44 18.18 -6.13 0.37
N VAL A 45 17.75 -4.88 0.20
CA VAL A 45 17.58 -3.93 1.31
C VAL A 45 16.17 -3.40 1.28
N GLY A 46 15.48 -3.58 2.41
CA GLY A 46 14.17 -2.96 2.65
C GLY A 46 14.25 -1.44 2.54
N ALA A 47 13.32 -0.86 1.81
CA ALA A 47 13.19 0.56 1.58
C ALA A 47 12.34 1.20 2.68
N ILE A 48 12.75 2.39 3.13
CA ILE A 48 11.99 3.19 4.08
C ILE A 48 11.68 4.54 3.43
N VAL A 49 10.40 4.80 3.14
CA VAL A 49 9.91 6.10 2.68
C VAL A 49 9.03 6.69 3.77
N ARG A 50 9.51 7.76 4.41
CA ARG A 50 8.87 8.30 5.62
C ARG A 50 7.72 9.26 5.37
N GLN A 51 7.61 9.84 4.17
CA GLN A 51 6.43 10.58 3.70
C GLN A 51 6.65 10.99 2.24
N ALA A 52 6.08 10.27 1.29
CA ALA A 52 6.01 10.71 -0.10
C ALA A 52 4.82 11.67 -0.30
N GLY A 53 4.99 12.67 -1.16
CA GLY A 53 3.96 13.66 -1.44
C GLY A 53 2.78 13.08 -2.24
N LEU A 54 1.81 13.95 -2.55
CA LEU A 54 0.62 13.61 -3.32
C LEU A 54 0.96 12.91 -4.65
N ASN A 55 0.16 11.92 -5.03
CA ASN A 55 0.28 11.19 -6.30
C ASN A 55 1.65 10.54 -6.56
N SER A 56 2.39 10.22 -5.50
CA SER A 56 3.69 9.55 -5.64
C SER A 56 3.52 8.08 -6.02
N THR A 57 4.48 7.53 -6.77
CA THR A 57 4.63 6.09 -6.97
C THR A 57 5.84 5.62 -6.20
N ILE A 58 5.66 4.61 -5.34
CA ILE A 58 6.74 3.96 -4.61
C ILE A 58 6.64 2.46 -4.88
N ILE A 59 7.77 1.87 -5.27
CA ILE A 59 7.89 0.45 -5.57
C ILE A 59 8.97 -0.12 -4.67
N GLY A 60 8.61 -1.20 -3.97
CA GLY A 60 9.37 -1.89 -2.96
C GLY A 60 10.36 -2.91 -3.48
N SER A 61 11.03 -3.57 -2.55
CA SER A 61 12.08 -4.55 -2.78
C SER A 61 11.56 -5.98 -2.56
N SER A 62 12.45 -6.97 -2.55
CA SER A 62 12.09 -8.33 -2.12
C SER A 62 12.21 -8.54 -0.61
N LYS A 63 12.46 -7.45 0.14
CA LYS A 63 12.60 -7.42 1.60
C LYS A 63 11.59 -6.45 2.20
N ILE A 64 11.39 -6.59 3.51
CA ILE A 64 10.51 -5.75 4.33
C ILE A 64 10.70 -4.25 4.05
N ASP A 65 9.64 -3.61 3.57
CA ASP A 65 9.56 -2.21 3.26
C ASP A 65 8.64 -1.44 4.22
N PHE A 66 8.90 -0.15 4.37
CA PHE A 66 8.10 0.75 5.19
C PHE A 66 7.78 2.03 4.42
N PHE A 67 6.57 2.13 3.88
CA PHE A 67 6.13 3.26 3.08
C PHE A 67 5.01 4.05 3.75
N LEU A 68 5.23 5.36 3.83
CA LEU A 68 4.22 6.34 4.15
C LEU A 68 4.11 7.35 3.01
N ALA A 69 2.90 7.57 2.51
CA ALA A 69 2.62 8.54 1.45
C ALA A 69 1.31 9.31 1.69
N ASP A 70 1.22 10.48 1.06
CA ASP A 70 0.01 11.30 1.03
C ASP A 70 -1.02 10.75 0.02
N SER A 71 -2.20 11.38 -0.05
CA SER A 71 -3.31 10.98 -0.93
C SER A 71 -2.89 10.79 -2.39
N GLY A 72 -3.55 9.86 -3.08
CA GLY A 72 -3.31 9.60 -4.51
C GLY A 72 -2.11 8.70 -4.81
N ALA A 73 -1.38 8.23 -3.80
CA ALA A 73 -0.19 7.42 -4.02
C ALA A 73 -0.49 6.01 -4.53
N LEU A 74 0.46 5.48 -5.31
CA LEU A 74 0.60 4.06 -5.63
C LEU A 74 1.76 3.49 -4.81
N LEU A 75 1.46 2.54 -3.93
CA LEU A 75 2.44 1.80 -3.14
C LEU A 75 2.45 0.35 -3.58
N VAL A 76 3.64 -0.19 -3.84
CA VAL A 76 3.85 -1.61 -4.15
C VAL A 76 4.94 -2.14 -3.22
N GLY A 77 4.65 -3.15 -2.40
CA GLY A 77 5.62 -3.77 -1.48
C GLY A 77 6.54 -4.78 -2.16
N ASN A 78 6.01 -5.53 -3.13
CA ASN A 78 6.66 -6.64 -3.84
C ASN A 78 6.90 -7.87 -2.95
N GLY A 79 7.90 -7.87 -2.07
CA GLY A 79 8.16 -9.04 -1.24
C GLY A 79 8.71 -8.70 0.13
N GLY A 80 8.34 -9.48 1.15
CA GLY A 80 8.63 -9.18 2.55
C GLY A 80 7.35 -8.95 3.33
N ASP A 81 7.45 -8.83 4.65
CA ASP A 81 6.31 -8.46 5.50
C ASP A 81 6.22 -6.91 5.59
N ASP A 82 5.58 -6.26 4.62
CA ASP A 82 5.67 -4.81 4.42
C ASP A 82 4.72 -3.99 5.30
N ASN A 83 5.06 -2.72 5.54
CA ASN A 83 4.16 -1.73 6.13
C ASN A 83 3.87 -0.61 5.15
N LEU A 84 2.69 -0.63 4.54
CA LEU A 84 2.30 0.27 3.47
C LEU A 84 1.15 1.16 3.95
N GLN A 85 1.37 2.47 3.97
CA GLN A 85 0.39 3.42 4.47
C GLN A 85 0.19 4.60 3.53
N VAL A 86 -1.07 4.84 3.17
CA VAL A 86 -1.51 6.13 2.63
C VAL A 86 -2.31 6.86 3.71
N ALA A 87 -1.89 8.09 4.00
CA ALA A 87 -2.59 8.98 4.92
C ALA A 87 -2.80 10.34 4.25
N GLY A 88 -4.06 10.75 4.09
CA GLY A 88 -4.32 12.00 3.42
C GLY A 88 -5.79 12.39 3.36
N ASN A 89 -6.03 13.69 3.23
CA ASN A 89 -7.37 14.27 3.19
C ASN A 89 -7.79 14.71 1.79
N GLY A 90 -6.94 14.45 0.79
CA GLY A 90 -7.23 14.76 -0.60
C GLY A 90 -8.25 13.77 -1.17
N ALA A 91 -8.96 14.17 -2.23
CA ALA A 91 -9.97 13.33 -2.86
C ALA A 91 -9.38 12.31 -3.84
N GLU A 92 -8.06 12.30 -4.00
CA GLU A 92 -7.35 11.45 -4.93
C GLU A 92 -7.42 9.98 -4.50
N ASN A 93 -7.59 9.10 -5.49
CA ASN A 93 -7.67 7.68 -5.26
C ASN A 93 -6.28 7.08 -5.08
N CYS A 94 -6.10 6.20 -4.10
CA CYS A 94 -4.83 5.50 -3.89
C CYS A 94 -4.90 4.02 -4.30
N ILE A 95 -3.74 3.42 -4.53
CA ILE A 95 -3.60 1.98 -4.77
C ILE A 95 -2.47 1.48 -3.86
N ILE A 96 -2.73 0.42 -3.11
CA ILE A 96 -1.72 -0.23 -2.27
C ILE A 96 -1.72 -1.73 -2.58
N LEU A 97 -0.57 -2.23 -3.02
CA LEU A 97 -0.33 -3.63 -3.34
C LEU A 97 0.76 -4.15 -2.40
N GLY A 98 0.46 -5.16 -1.58
CA GLY A 98 1.40 -5.79 -0.67
C GLY A 98 2.45 -6.59 -1.45
N GLY A 99 2.06 -7.75 -1.95
CA GLY A 99 2.93 -8.60 -2.76
C GLY A 99 3.01 -9.99 -2.15
N THR A 100 4.21 -10.50 -1.90
CA THR A 100 4.40 -11.75 -1.16
C THR A 100 4.87 -11.47 0.27
N GLY A 101 4.27 -12.10 1.27
CA GLY A 101 4.61 -11.91 2.68
C GLY A 101 3.37 -11.52 3.47
N ASN A 102 3.51 -11.25 4.77
CA ASN A 102 2.38 -10.86 5.61
C ASN A 102 2.35 -9.34 5.75
N ASP A 103 1.62 -8.70 4.85
CA ASP A 103 1.64 -7.26 4.70
C ASP A 103 0.67 -6.56 5.65
N THR A 104 1.06 -5.36 6.09
CA THR A 104 0.20 -4.46 6.83
C THR A 104 -0.12 -3.24 5.97
N ILE A 105 -1.37 -3.17 5.52
CA ILE A 105 -1.86 -2.15 4.60
C ILE A 105 -2.81 -1.20 5.34
N LYS A 106 -2.50 0.11 5.30
CA LYS A 106 -3.25 1.15 6.02
C LYS A 106 -3.72 2.26 5.09
N ALA A 107 -5.01 2.54 5.09
CA ALA A 107 -5.62 3.68 4.38
C ALA A 107 -6.34 4.60 5.37
N LEU A 108 -5.81 5.80 5.58
CA LEU A 108 -6.28 6.71 6.64
C LEU A 108 -6.67 8.08 6.07
N SER A 109 -7.84 8.56 6.48
CA SER A 109 -8.26 9.93 6.20
C SER A 109 -9.05 10.53 7.36
N THR A 110 -8.89 11.85 7.49
CA THR A 110 -9.66 12.70 8.40
C THR A 110 -10.56 13.66 7.64
N ALA A 111 -10.70 13.47 6.32
CA ALA A 111 -11.51 14.32 5.46
C ALA A 111 -12.97 14.34 5.92
N LYS A 112 -13.54 15.54 5.99
CA LYS A 112 -14.91 15.76 6.49
C LYS A 112 -15.95 15.87 5.38
N THR A 113 -15.53 16.17 4.15
CA THR A 113 -16.41 16.54 3.04
C THR A 113 -16.39 15.50 1.92
N THR A 114 -15.21 15.20 1.40
CA THR A 114 -15.01 14.20 0.35
C THR A 114 -14.26 13.02 0.95
N VAL A 115 -14.93 11.87 1.04
CA VAL A 115 -14.30 10.63 1.51
C VAL A 115 -13.40 10.08 0.39
N PRO A 116 -12.07 9.98 0.57
CA PRO A 116 -11.17 9.47 -0.45
C PRO A 116 -11.40 7.97 -0.66
N SER A 117 -10.91 7.43 -1.78
CA SER A 117 -11.00 6.00 -2.04
C SER A 117 -9.65 5.34 -2.28
N CYS A 118 -9.52 4.07 -1.93
CA CYS A 118 -8.33 3.27 -2.21
C CYS A 118 -8.69 1.87 -2.70
N VAL A 119 -7.86 1.33 -3.59
CA VAL A 119 -7.87 -0.08 -3.96
C VAL A 119 -6.71 -0.76 -3.26
N LEU A 120 -7.00 -1.85 -2.55
CA LEU A 120 -6.06 -2.59 -1.73
C LEU A 120 -5.97 -4.04 -2.24
N SER A 121 -4.75 -4.55 -2.29
CA SER A 121 -4.43 -5.95 -2.55
C SER A 121 -3.34 -6.37 -1.58
N GLY A 122 -3.57 -7.44 -0.83
CA GLY A 122 -2.57 -8.02 0.07
C GLY A 122 -1.55 -8.85 -0.70
N GLY A 123 -2.04 -9.68 -1.61
CA GLY A 123 -1.25 -10.62 -2.40
C GLY A 123 -1.17 -11.99 -1.73
N GLU A 124 0.01 -12.63 -1.79
CA GLU A 124 0.22 -13.92 -1.15
C GLU A 124 0.63 -13.72 0.32
N GLY A 125 -0.15 -14.23 1.27
CA GLY A 125 0.21 -14.11 2.67
C GLY A 125 -0.97 -14.20 3.62
N SER A 126 -0.75 -13.74 4.86
CA SER A 126 -1.83 -13.43 5.80
C SER A 126 -1.78 -11.95 6.13
N ASP A 127 -2.56 -11.18 5.37
CA ASP A 127 -2.43 -9.74 5.33
C ASP A 127 -3.36 -9.04 6.32
N THR A 128 -2.98 -7.83 6.72
CA THR A 128 -3.78 -7.00 7.61
C THR A 128 -4.13 -5.68 6.95
N PHE A 129 -5.41 -5.50 6.67
CA PHE A 129 -5.98 -4.27 6.15
C PHE A 129 -6.56 -3.42 7.29
N PHE A 130 -6.20 -2.13 7.32
CA PHE A 130 -6.76 -1.18 8.27
C PHE A 130 -7.23 0.08 7.56
N ALA A 131 -8.50 0.46 7.77
CA ALA A 131 -9.06 1.66 7.16
C ALA A 131 -9.87 2.51 8.14
N VAL A 132 -9.68 3.83 8.04
CA VAL A 132 -10.41 4.84 8.83
C VAL A 132 -10.68 6.06 7.95
N GLY A 133 -11.95 6.46 7.84
CA GLY A 133 -12.35 7.66 7.10
C GLY A 133 -12.21 7.54 5.57
N MET A 134 -12.15 6.32 5.06
CA MET A 134 -11.86 6.00 3.65
C MET A 134 -12.93 5.10 3.04
N LYS A 135 -13.11 5.17 1.72
CA LYS A 135 -13.73 4.09 0.96
C LYS A 135 -12.63 3.15 0.48
N ILE A 136 -12.71 1.86 0.77
CA ILE A 136 -11.72 0.90 0.31
C ILE A 136 -12.37 -0.22 -0.48
N LEU A 137 -11.64 -0.70 -1.49
CA LEU A 137 -11.91 -1.94 -2.20
C LEU A 137 -10.77 -2.90 -1.89
N VAL A 138 -11.04 -4.04 -1.27
CA VAL A 138 -10.06 -5.12 -1.10
C VAL A 138 -10.33 -6.16 -2.18
N THR A 139 -9.33 -6.47 -3.00
CA THR A 139 -9.52 -7.21 -4.26
C THR A 139 -9.23 -8.70 -4.17
N ASP A 140 -8.48 -9.13 -3.16
CA ASP A 140 -7.91 -10.46 -3.03
C ASP A 140 -7.97 -11.00 -1.60
N PHE A 141 -8.99 -10.59 -0.83
CA PHE A 141 -9.11 -11.01 0.57
C PHE A 141 -9.27 -12.53 0.68
N GLU A 142 -8.35 -13.16 1.40
CA GLU A 142 -8.22 -14.61 1.47
C GLU A 142 -8.20 -15.14 2.91
N LYS A 143 -8.12 -16.47 3.02
CA LYS A 143 -8.05 -17.14 4.31
C LYS A 143 -6.72 -16.83 5.00
N GLY A 144 -6.79 -16.11 6.10
CA GLY A 144 -5.61 -15.70 6.88
C GLY A 144 -5.63 -14.19 7.09
N ASP A 145 -6.23 -13.49 6.14
CA ASP A 145 -6.32 -12.04 6.14
C ASP A 145 -7.24 -11.52 7.23
N ARG A 146 -6.97 -10.27 7.60
CA ARG A 146 -7.68 -9.55 8.63
C ARG A 146 -8.01 -8.17 8.12
N ILE A 147 -9.23 -7.71 8.40
CA ILE A 147 -9.63 -6.34 8.14
C ILE A 147 -10.13 -5.70 9.42
N SER A 148 -9.67 -4.47 9.67
CA SER A 148 -10.17 -3.64 10.75
C SER A 148 -10.59 -2.28 10.20
N ILE A 149 -11.86 -1.98 10.39
CA ILE A 149 -12.46 -0.69 10.07
C ILE A 149 -12.57 0.03 11.42
N GLY A 150 -11.81 1.10 11.64
CA GLY A 150 -11.57 1.69 12.97
C GLY A 150 -12.76 2.44 13.60
N ASP A 151 -13.94 1.82 13.61
CA ASP A 151 -15.17 2.31 14.23
C ASP A 151 -15.87 1.12 14.94
N PRO A 152 -16.28 1.27 16.22
CA PRO A 152 -17.03 0.22 16.91
C PRO A 152 -18.46 0.02 16.39
N ASN A 153 -19.03 0.98 15.64
CA ASN A 153 -20.41 0.94 15.14
C ASN A 153 -20.52 0.35 13.71
N VAL A 154 -19.64 -0.60 13.39
CA VAL A 154 -19.61 -1.25 12.08
C VAL A 154 -20.90 -2.00 11.78
N LYS A 155 -21.41 -1.79 10.56
CA LYS A 155 -22.49 -2.59 9.95
C LYS A 155 -21.90 -3.46 8.84
N GLN A 156 -22.35 -4.71 8.75
CA GLN A 156 -21.92 -5.67 7.74
C GLN A 156 -23.12 -6.16 6.93
N PHE A 157 -22.98 -6.27 5.62
CA PHE A 157 -23.99 -6.85 4.74
C PHE A 157 -23.35 -7.45 3.49
N ILE A 158 -23.93 -8.53 2.96
CA ILE A 158 -23.51 -9.13 1.70
C ILE A 158 -24.22 -8.43 0.54
N SER A 159 -23.46 -8.01 -0.47
CA SER A 159 -23.94 -7.43 -1.72
C SER A 159 -23.78 -8.44 -2.86
N ASP A 160 -24.24 -8.06 -4.05
CA ASP A 160 -23.99 -8.76 -5.32
C ASP A 160 -22.50 -8.79 -5.71
N GLN A 161 -21.68 -7.87 -5.17
CA GLN A 161 -20.25 -7.75 -5.45
C GLN A 161 -19.33 -8.36 -4.38
N GLY A 162 -19.87 -8.69 -3.20
CA GLY A 162 -19.09 -9.20 -2.06
C GLY A 162 -19.55 -8.65 -0.71
N LEU A 163 -18.71 -8.81 0.32
CA LEU A 163 -19.00 -8.32 1.67
C LEU A 163 -18.76 -6.81 1.76
N VAL A 164 -19.76 -6.07 2.24
CA VAL A 164 -19.64 -4.65 2.55
C VAL A 164 -19.62 -4.45 4.06
N ILE A 165 -18.59 -3.73 4.52
CA ILE A 165 -18.41 -3.32 5.92
C ILE A 165 -18.44 -1.78 5.96
N LYS A 166 -19.37 -1.20 6.72
CA LYS A 166 -19.64 0.24 6.65
C LYS A 166 -19.82 0.89 8.01
N THR A 167 -19.36 2.13 8.11
CA THR A 167 -19.53 3.05 9.22
C THR A 167 -20.04 4.40 8.69
N GLU A 168 -20.16 5.43 9.53
CA GLU A 168 -20.52 6.76 9.05
C GLU A 168 -19.45 7.36 8.13
N LYS A 169 -18.18 6.96 8.29
CA LYS A 169 -17.02 7.59 7.64
C LYS A 169 -16.17 6.65 6.83
N THR A 170 -16.30 5.34 7.02
CA THR A 170 -15.53 4.32 6.32
C THR A 170 -16.47 3.34 5.63
N GLU A 171 -16.11 2.92 4.42
CA GLU A 171 -16.82 1.87 3.70
C GLU A 171 -15.78 0.95 3.08
N ALA A 172 -15.88 -0.35 3.31
CA ALA A 172 -15.04 -1.35 2.70
C ALA A 172 -15.90 -2.32 1.90
N LEU A 173 -15.61 -2.44 0.61
CA LEU A 173 -16.09 -3.54 -0.22
C LEU A 173 -14.97 -4.57 -0.31
N ILE A 174 -15.25 -5.78 0.14
CA ILE A 174 -14.35 -6.92 0.03
C ILE A 174 -14.89 -7.77 -1.10
N LEU A 175 -14.14 -7.81 -2.21
CA LEU A 175 -14.49 -8.68 -3.31
C LEU A 175 -14.31 -10.11 -2.86
N ASP A 176 -15.40 -10.84 -2.95
CA ASP A 176 -15.43 -12.21 -2.50
C ASP A 176 -15.13 -13.16 -3.66
N ARG A 177 -14.23 -14.11 -3.44
CA ARG A 177 -14.06 -15.28 -4.31
C ARG A 177 -14.76 -16.52 -3.78
N PHE A 178 -15.63 -16.41 -2.76
CA PHE A 178 -16.52 -17.53 -2.43
C PHE A 178 -17.36 -17.86 -3.67
N GLU A 179 -17.32 -19.13 -4.06
CA GLU A 179 -17.95 -19.71 -5.25
C GLU A 179 -19.34 -19.10 -5.58
N PRO A 180 -19.70 -19.02 -6.89
CA PRO A 180 -20.72 -18.11 -7.38
C PRO A 180 -22.02 -18.23 -6.58
N ILE A 181 -22.45 -17.13 -5.98
CA ILE A 181 -23.81 -17.03 -5.45
C ILE A 181 -24.73 -17.14 -6.67
N PRO A 182 -25.58 -18.16 -6.79
CA PRO A 182 -26.61 -18.15 -7.81
C PRO A 182 -27.53 -16.97 -7.50
N PHE A 183 -27.41 -15.90 -8.31
CA PHE A 183 -28.39 -14.83 -8.31
C PHE A 183 -29.73 -15.43 -8.73
N VAL A 184 -30.66 -15.54 -7.79
CA VAL A 184 -32.06 -15.86 -8.08
C VAL A 184 -32.70 -14.57 -8.55
N GLU A 185 -32.96 -14.46 -9.86
CA GLU A 185 -33.77 -13.37 -10.42
C GLU A 185 -35.11 -13.31 -9.69
N GLY A 186 -35.45 -12.12 -9.18
CA GLY A 186 -36.77 -11.84 -8.66
C GLY A 186 -37.78 -11.89 -9.79
N ASN A 187 -38.59 -12.95 -9.83
CA ASN A 187 -39.85 -12.93 -10.56
C ASN A 187 -40.80 -11.94 -9.87
N TYR A 188 -40.72 -10.67 -10.25
CA TYR A 188 -41.85 -9.75 -10.13
C TYR A 188 -42.92 -10.21 -11.12
N LEU A 189 -43.75 -11.16 -10.70
CA LEU A 189 -45.07 -11.33 -11.32
C LEU A 189 -45.92 -10.17 -10.84
N GLY A 190 -46.00 -9.12 -11.67
CA GLY A 190 -47.12 -8.20 -11.60
C GLY A 190 -48.39 -8.96 -11.98
N PHE A 191 -49.35 -9.02 -11.06
CA PHE A 191 -50.78 -8.71 -11.21
C PHE A 191 -51.42 -8.78 -9.81
#